data_AF-A0A2V7D7F6-F1
#
_entry.id   AF-A0A2V7D7F6-F1
#
_cell.length_a   1.000
_cell.length_b   1.000
_cell.length_c   1.000
_cell.angle_alpha   90.00
_cell.angle_beta   90.00
_cell.angle_gamma   90.00
#
_symmetry.space_group_name_H-M   'P 1'
#
loop_
_entity.id
_entity.type
_entity.pdbx_description
1 polymer ?
#
loop_
_entity_poly.entity_id
_entity_poly.type
_entity_poly.pdbx_seq_one_letter_code
_entity_poly.pdbx_strand_id
1 'polypeptide(L)'
;MKILALGVLAIVLGAGVAHAQARNVVVNGVRLTDGQVASLQQQYGVKIHDGDYWYDRQMGAWGFRGGPTMGFIVPGLGLGGPLRRDASNGNTGVVINGRELHWLDVNRLQQVTPVYRGSYWMDASGNFGLVNGPMLGNIWALSQRSGGRREGILSTYDKTGAVVIGGR
;
A
#
# COMPACT_ATOMS: atom_id res chain seq x y z
N MET A 1 -43.08 -58.25 -31.55
CA MET A 1 -42.00 -57.32 -31.93
C MET A 1 -42.03 -56.12 -31.00
N LYS A 2 -41.05 -55.97 -30.10
CA LYS A 2 -40.82 -54.75 -29.31
C LYS A 2 -39.44 -54.23 -29.70
N ILE A 3 -39.38 -53.08 -30.36
CA ILE A 3 -38.13 -52.42 -30.74
C ILE A 3 -37.78 -51.46 -29.59
N LEU A 4 -36.68 -51.73 -28.90
CA LEU A 4 -36.09 -50.83 -27.91
C LEU A 4 -35.16 -49.86 -28.65
N ALA A 5 -35.49 -48.56 -28.64
CA ALA A 5 -34.58 -47.52 -29.10
C ALA A 5 -33.73 -47.05 -27.92
N LEU A 6 -32.43 -47.36 -27.94
CA LEU A 6 -31.45 -46.75 -27.05
C LEU A 6 -31.11 -45.34 -27.57
N GLY A 7 -31.53 -44.32 -26.84
CA GLY A 7 -31.04 -42.95 -27.02
C GLY A 7 -29.69 -42.78 -26.34
N VAL A 8 -28.64 -42.51 -27.10
CA VAL A 8 -27.32 -42.12 -26.57
C VAL A 8 -27.36 -40.64 -26.22
N LEU A 9 -27.31 -40.31 -24.93
CA LEU A 9 -27.14 -38.95 -24.44
C LEU A 9 -25.63 -38.63 -24.41
N ALA A 10 -25.15 -37.85 -25.38
CA ALA A 10 -23.79 -37.33 -25.35
C ALA A 10 -23.70 -36.17 -24.34
N ILE A 11 -23.07 -36.41 -23.20
CA ILE A 11 -22.72 -35.34 -22.25
C ILE A 11 -21.44 -34.68 -22.76
N VAL A 12 -21.59 -33.49 -23.35
CA VAL A 12 -20.45 -32.63 -23.69
C VAL A 12 -20.00 -31.92 -22.40
N LEU A 13 -18.93 -32.43 -21.78
CA LEU A 13 -18.23 -31.73 -20.70
C LEU A 13 -17.41 -30.59 -21.31
N GLY A 14 -18.03 -29.41 -21.40
CA GLY A 14 -17.31 -28.18 -21.68
C GLY A 14 -16.43 -27.85 -20.48
N ALA A 15 -15.13 -28.15 -20.56
CA ALA A 15 -14.15 -27.59 -19.64
C ALA A 15 -14.07 -26.09 -19.91
N GLY A 16 -14.86 -25.31 -19.16
CA GLY A 16 -14.76 -23.85 -19.18
C GLY A 16 -13.36 -23.47 -18.74
N VAL A 17 -12.55 -22.95 -19.66
CA VAL A 17 -11.36 -22.19 -19.30
C VAL A 17 -11.84 -21.00 -18.48
N ALA A 18 -11.63 -21.07 -17.16
CA ALA A 18 -11.88 -19.96 -16.27
C ALA A 18 -10.93 -18.82 -16.69
N HIS A 19 -11.43 -17.87 -17.47
CA HIS A 19 -10.72 -16.63 -17.73
C HIS A 19 -10.59 -15.89 -16.39
N ALA A 20 -9.38 -15.83 -15.85
CA ALA A 20 -9.09 -14.96 -14.72
C ALA A 20 -9.51 -13.54 -15.11
N GLN A 21 -10.35 -12.89 -14.29
CA GLN A 21 -10.71 -11.49 -14.51
C GLN A 21 -9.44 -10.64 -14.56
N ALA A 22 -9.28 -9.87 -15.63
CA ALA A 22 -8.17 -8.94 -15.78
C ALA A 22 -8.14 -7.98 -14.58
N ARG A 23 -7.00 -7.89 -13.89
CA ARG A 23 -6.86 -7.09 -12.66
C ARG A 23 -6.33 -5.70 -12.97
N ASN A 24 -6.99 -4.64 -12.49
CA ASN A 24 -6.52 -3.27 -12.66
C ASN A 24 -5.88 -2.73 -11.37
N VAL A 25 -4.64 -3.14 -11.09
CA VAL A 25 -3.86 -2.66 -9.95
C VAL A 25 -2.70 -1.82 -10.46
N VAL A 26 -2.73 -0.51 -10.17
CA VAL A 26 -1.68 0.44 -10.55
C VAL A 26 -0.95 0.89 -9.30
N VAL A 27 0.38 0.81 -9.30
CA VAL A 27 1.22 1.30 -8.20
C VAL A 27 2.24 2.29 -8.76
N ASN A 28 2.30 3.48 -8.18
CA ASN A 28 3.22 4.54 -8.61
C ASN A 28 3.14 4.82 -10.13
N GLY A 29 1.93 4.71 -10.72
CA GLY A 29 1.67 4.95 -12.14
C GLY A 29 1.99 3.78 -13.08
N VAL A 30 2.41 2.63 -12.57
CA VAL A 30 2.67 1.42 -13.38
C VAL A 30 1.67 0.34 -13.00
N ARG A 31 0.99 -0.24 -13.99
CA ARG A 31 0.09 -1.37 -13.79
C ARG A 31 0.90 -2.63 -13.48
N LEU A 32 0.56 -3.29 -12.37
CA LEU A 32 1.07 -4.62 -12.07
C LEU A 32 0.40 -5.65 -12.97
N THR A 33 1.14 -6.68 -13.36
CA THR A 33 0.55 -7.80 -14.09
C THR A 33 -0.35 -8.62 -13.17
N ASP A 34 -1.35 -9.30 -13.74
CA ASP A 34 -2.25 -10.17 -12.98
C ASP A 34 -1.47 -11.26 -12.21
N GLY A 35 -0.36 -11.75 -12.79
CA GLY A 35 0.56 -12.68 -12.12
C GLY A 35 1.26 -12.06 -10.92
N GLN A 36 1.76 -10.83 -11.01
CA GLN A 36 2.36 -10.12 -9.87
C GLN A 36 1.34 -9.92 -8.75
N VAL A 37 0.10 -9.51 -9.08
CA VAL A 37 -0.99 -9.37 -8.10
C VAL A 37 -1.28 -10.71 -7.43
N ALA A 38 -1.41 -11.79 -8.21
CA ALA A 38 -1.66 -13.13 -7.67
C ALA A 38 -0.53 -13.60 -6.74
N SER A 39 0.74 -13.42 -7.13
CA SER A 39 1.89 -13.77 -6.30
C SER A 39 1.92 -12.99 -4.99
N LEU A 40 1.64 -11.68 -5.01
CA LEU A 40 1.58 -10.87 -3.78
C LEU A 40 0.45 -11.32 -2.86
N GLN A 41 -0.75 -11.56 -3.41
CA GLN A 41 -1.88 -12.06 -2.63
C GLN A 41 -1.58 -13.42 -1.99
N GLN A 42 -0.96 -14.35 -2.74
CA GLN A 42 -0.60 -15.67 -2.25
C GLN A 42 0.51 -15.62 -1.20
N GLN A 43 1.59 -14.89 -1.49
CA GLN A 43 2.77 -14.79 -0.62
C GLN A 43 2.41 -14.20 0.74
N TYR A 44 1.48 -13.26 0.77
CA TYR A 44 1.16 -12.51 1.99
C TYR A 44 -0.25 -12.76 2.54
N GLY A 45 -1.03 -13.63 1.92
CA GLY A 45 -2.36 -14.02 2.40
C GLY A 45 -3.37 -12.87 2.41
N VAL A 46 -3.30 -11.95 1.45
CA VAL A 46 -4.20 -10.79 1.37
C VAL A 46 -5.00 -10.75 0.09
N LYS A 47 -6.08 -9.98 0.12
CA LYS A 47 -6.80 -9.57 -1.09
C LYS A 47 -6.34 -8.16 -1.48
N ILE A 48 -5.80 -8.01 -2.69
CA ILE A 48 -5.49 -6.72 -3.27
C ILE A 48 -6.71 -6.34 -4.12
N HIS A 49 -7.25 -5.14 -3.89
CA HIS A 49 -8.35 -4.62 -4.70
C HIS A 49 -7.81 -3.91 -5.93
N ASP A 50 -8.61 -3.84 -6.98
CA ASP A 50 -8.29 -3.01 -8.14
C ASP A 50 -8.34 -1.52 -7.73
N GLY A 51 -7.42 -0.73 -8.25
CA GLY A 51 -7.24 0.65 -7.85
C GLY A 51 -5.89 1.22 -8.27
N ASP A 52 -5.73 2.52 -8.02
CA ASP A 52 -4.48 3.25 -8.22
C ASP A 52 -3.90 3.66 -6.86
N TYR A 53 -2.68 3.21 -6.63
CA TYR A 53 -1.99 3.27 -5.35
C TYR A 53 -0.66 4.00 -5.51
N TRP A 54 -0.20 4.59 -4.41
CA TRP A 54 1.19 4.94 -4.24
C TRP A 54 1.82 4.04 -3.18
N TYR A 55 3.12 3.78 -3.35
CA TYR A 55 3.91 2.98 -2.43
C TYR A 55 5.29 3.61 -2.24
N ASP A 56 5.62 3.89 -0.98
CA ASP A 56 6.95 4.29 -0.56
C ASP A 56 7.77 3.05 -0.19
N ARG A 57 8.72 2.71 -1.06
CA ARG A 57 9.61 1.56 -0.88
C ARG A 57 10.53 1.68 0.33
N GLN A 58 10.89 2.89 0.77
CA GLN A 58 11.90 3.09 1.82
C GLN A 58 11.36 2.73 3.20
N MET A 59 10.12 3.12 3.49
CA MET A 59 9.48 2.85 4.80
C MET A 59 8.29 1.89 4.72
N GLY A 60 7.89 1.48 3.51
CA GLY A 60 6.77 0.57 3.30
C GLY A 60 5.39 1.23 3.38
N ALA A 61 5.31 2.56 3.44
CA ALA A 61 4.03 3.27 3.49
C ALA A 61 3.28 3.15 2.16
N TRP A 62 1.95 3.10 2.22
CA TRP A 62 1.11 3.07 1.03
C TRP A 62 -0.21 3.82 1.24
N GLY A 63 -0.85 4.18 0.12
CA GLY A 63 -2.18 4.75 0.09
C GLY A 63 -2.76 4.77 -1.32
N PHE A 64 -3.99 5.22 -1.47
CA PHE A 64 -4.57 5.48 -2.79
C PHE A 64 -3.94 6.72 -3.42
N ARG A 65 -3.82 6.75 -4.75
CA ARG A 65 -3.38 7.96 -5.46
C ARG A 65 -4.23 9.16 -5.03
N GLY A 66 -3.55 10.25 -4.67
CA GLY A 66 -4.18 11.49 -4.21
C GLY A 66 -4.68 11.46 -2.76
N GLY A 67 -4.47 10.36 -2.03
CA GLY A 67 -4.89 10.21 -0.65
C GLY A 67 -3.73 10.18 0.36
N PRO A 68 -4.04 10.27 1.67
CA PRO A 68 -3.06 10.16 2.75
C PRO A 68 -2.51 8.74 2.88
N THR A 69 -1.60 8.57 3.84
CA THR A 69 -1.11 7.26 4.24
C THR A 69 -2.28 6.41 4.75
N MET A 70 -2.52 5.29 4.08
CA MET A 70 -3.50 4.32 4.51
C MET A 70 -2.86 3.38 5.52
N GLY A 71 -1.70 2.82 5.20
CA GLY A 71 -0.98 1.98 6.14
C GLY A 71 0.46 1.72 5.74
N PHE A 72 1.04 0.70 6.34
CA PHE A 72 2.39 0.24 6.07
C PHE A 72 2.35 -1.24 5.71
N ILE A 73 3.21 -1.63 4.79
CA ILE A 73 3.49 -3.01 4.42
C ILE A 73 5.01 -3.24 4.47
N VAL A 74 5.42 -4.47 4.15
CA VAL A 74 6.84 -4.82 4.02
C VAL A 74 7.56 -3.77 3.17
N PRO A 75 8.63 -3.12 3.67
CA PRO A 75 9.43 -2.19 2.90
C PRO A 75 10.27 -2.92 1.85
N GLY A 76 10.79 -2.18 0.86
CA GLY A 76 11.72 -2.73 -0.12
C GLY A 76 11.07 -3.49 -1.30
N LEU A 77 9.74 -3.63 -1.34
CA LEU A 77 9.07 -4.34 -2.44
C LEU A 77 9.27 -3.62 -3.78
N GLY A 78 9.46 -4.40 -4.84
CA GLY A 78 9.58 -3.90 -6.22
C GLY A 78 8.21 -3.64 -6.86
N LEU A 79 7.42 -2.74 -6.28
CA LEU A 79 6.07 -2.44 -6.76
C LEU A 79 6.06 -1.19 -7.64
N GLY A 80 5.62 -1.37 -8.89
CA GLY A 80 5.33 -0.27 -9.80
C GLY A 80 6.55 0.59 -10.16
N GLY A 81 6.29 1.87 -10.42
CA GLY A 81 7.31 2.87 -10.76
C GLY A 81 7.93 3.59 -9.55
N PRO A 82 8.81 4.59 -9.79
CA PRO A 82 9.33 5.44 -8.73
C PRO A 82 8.20 6.24 -8.04
N LEU A 83 8.32 6.44 -6.73
CA LEU A 83 7.37 7.24 -5.97
C LEU A 83 7.37 8.69 -6.49
N ARG A 84 6.19 9.19 -6.85
CA ARG A 84 6.03 10.54 -7.37
C ARG A 84 5.82 11.56 -6.25
N ARG A 85 6.28 12.80 -6.48
CA ARG A 85 6.07 13.91 -5.54
C ARG A 85 4.60 14.22 -5.30
N ASP A 86 3.78 14.14 -6.34
CA ASP A 86 2.34 14.41 -6.32
C ASP A 86 1.48 13.19 -5.93
N ALA A 87 2.10 12.08 -5.55
CA ALA A 87 1.42 10.79 -5.35
C ALA A 87 0.23 10.84 -4.36
N SER A 88 0.31 11.69 -3.34
CA SER A 88 -0.72 11.87 -2.31
C SER A 88 -1.45 13.21 -2.38
N ASN A 89 -1.39 13.94 -3.50
CA ASN A 89 -2.01 15.26 -3.66
C ASN A 89 -1.70 16.22 -2.50
N GLY A 90 -0.46 16.20 -2.02
CA GLY A 90 0.00 17.05 -0.93
C GLY A 90 0.16 18.50 -1.39
N ASN A 91 -0.15 19.44 -0.49
CA ASN A 91 0.04 20.89 -0.68
C ASN A 91 0.68 21.55 0.55
N THR A 92 1.43 20.76 1.32
CA THR A 92 1.89 21.13 2.66
C THR A 92 3.28 21.75 2.65
N GLY A 93 4.06 21.55 1.57
CA GLY A 93 5.49 21.86 1.53
C GLY A 93 6.36 20.92 2.38
N VAL A 94 5.78 19.82 2.91
CA VAL A 94 6.49 18.79 3.67
C VAL A 94 6.67 17.58 2.76
N VAL A 95 7.90 17.20 2.46
CA VAL A 95 8.23 16.08 1.57
C VAL A 95 8.93 15.00 2.38
N ILE A 96 8.47 13.75 2.32
CA ILE A 96 9.16 12.58 2.87
C ILE A 96 9.44 11.60 1.74
N ASN A 97 10.69 11.15 1.61
CA ASN A 97 11.11 10.15 0.63
C ASN A 97 10.69 10.47 -0.81
N GLY A 98 10.63 11.77 -1.13
CA GLY A 98 10.25 12.27 -2.45
C GLY A 98 8.75 12.51 -2.65
N ARG A 99 7.86 12.08 -1.73
CA ARG A 99 6.41 12.36 -1.77
C ARG A 99 6.07 13.60 -0.95
N GLU A 100 5.32 14.54 -1.53
CA GLU A 100 4.73 15.65 -0.77
C GLU A 100 3.54 15.15 0.05
N LEU A 101 3.65 15.27 1.37
CA LEU A 101 2.68 14.71 2.31
C LEU A 101 1.30 15.35 2.15
N HIS A 102 0.28 14.51 2.25
CA HIS A 102 -1.10 14.95 2.38
C HIS A 102 -1.30 15.66 3.73
N TRP A 103 -2.22 16.62 3.81
CA TRP A 103 -2.44 17.42 5.03
C TRP A 103 -2.78 16.57 6.27
N LEU A 104 -3.51 15.45 6.07
CA LEU A 104 -3.79 14.48 7.14
C LEU A 104 -2.54 13.81 7.70
N ASP A 105 -1.53 13.51 6.86
CA ASP A 105 -0.26 12.92 7.31
C ASP A 105 0.48 13.93 8.21
N VAL A 106 0.56 15.19 7.76
CA VAL A 106 1.21 16.28 8.52
C VAL A 106 0.49 16.53 9.85
N ASN A 107 -0.84 16.62 9.84
CA ASN A 107 -1.65 16.81 11.04
C ASN A 107 -1.42 15.70 12.07
N ARG A 108 -1.24 14.45 11.62
CA ARG A 108 -0.91 13.32 12.50
C ARG A 108 0.52 13.42 13.07
N LEU A 109 1.51 13.75 12.24
CA LEU A 109 2.90 13.92 12.70
C LEU A 109 3.04 15.04 13.73
N GLN A 110 2.28 16.12 13.57
CA GLN A 110 2.26 17.25 14.50
C GLN A 110 1.78 16.88 15.91
N GLN A 111 1.10 15.74 16.08
CA GLN A 111 0.72 15.23 17.41
C GLN A 111 1.91 14.64 18.18
N VAL A 112 3.04 14.41 17.52
CA VAL A 112 4.22 13.74 18.10
C VAL A 112 5.48 14.57 18.04
N THR A 113 5.64 15.40 17.01
CA THR A 113 6.81 16.27 16.88
C THR A 113 6.44 17.51 16.08
N PRO A 114 7.07 18.68 16.33
CA PRO A 114 6.98 19.81 15.42
C PRO A 114 7.35 19.38 13.99
N VAL A 115 6.52 19.77 13.02
CA VAL A 115 6.73 19.51 11.58
C VAL A 115 6.88 20.84 10.87
N TYR A 116 7.99 21.00 10.16
CA TYR A 116 8.30 22.19 9.37
C TYR A 116 8.28 21.86 7.87
N ARG A 117 8.09 22.87 7.04
CA ARG A 117 8.24 22.73 5.59
C ARG A 117 9.68 22.36 5.26
N GLY A 118 9.86 21.45 4.31
CA GLY A 118 11.17 20.93 3.94
C GLY A 118 11.10 19.53 3.37
N SER A 119 12.27 19.02 2.99
CA SER A 119 12.45 17.67 2.47
C SER A 119 13.17 16.82 3.51
N TYR A 120 12.57 15.66 3.80
CA TYR A 120 13.02 14.72 4.80
C TYR A 120 13.19 13.32 4.19
N TRP A 121 14.08 12.55 4.79
CA TRP A 121 14.13 11.11 4.60
C TRP A 121 13.55 10.42 5.83
N MET A 122 12.96 9.25 5.64
CA MET A 122 12.52 8.35 6.71
C MET A 122 12.73 6.90 6.28
N ASP A 123 13.34 6.10 7.15
CA ASP A 123 13.57 4.68 6.89
C ASP A 123 12.48 3.78 7.52
N ALA A 124 12.51 2.50 7.15
CA ALA A 124 11.66 1.47 7.75
C ALA A 124 12.04 1.07 9.19
N SER A 125 12.98 1.77 9.83
CA SER A 125 13.21 1.69 11.28
C SER A 125 12.66 2.91 12.01
N GLY A 126 11.93 3.79 11.29
CA GLY A 126 11.31 4.99 11.83
C GLY A 126 12.30 6.11 12.10
N ASN A 127 13.58 5.95 11.74
CA ASN A 127 14.54 7.02 11.80
C ASN A 127 14.21 8.03 10.70
N PHE A 128 14.31 9.31 11.02
CA PHE A 128 14.06 10.37 10.06
C PHE A 128 15.01 11.53 10.25
N GLY A 129 15.22 12.28 9.17
CA GLY A 129 16.11 13.43 9.15
C GLY A 129 15.86 14.34 7.96
N LEU A 130 16.55 15.48 7.91
CA LEU A 130 16.54 16.35 6.73
C LEU A 130 17.32 15.68 5.59
N VAL A 131 16.85 15.85 4.35
CA VAL A 131 17.65 15.49 3.18
C VAL A 131 18.94 16.31 3.20
N ASN A 132 20.10 15.63 3.10
CA ASN A 132 21.44 16.22 3.24
C ASN A 132 21.73 16.86 4.62
N GLY A 133 20.96 16.51 5.66
CA GLY A 133 21.17 16.98 7.02
C GLY A 133 21.34 15.83 8.02
N PRO A 134 21.49 16.15 9.32
CA PRO A 134 21.58 15.13 10.35
C PRO A 134 20.25 14.38 10.51
N MET A 135 20.35 13.17 11.06
CA MET A 135 19.20 12.47 11.61
C MET A 135 18.59 13.31 12.74
N LEU A 136 17.27 13.48 12.72
CA LEU A 136 16.53 14.27 13.71
C LEU A 136 15.98 13.41 14.85
N GLY A 137 15.68 12.14 14.58
CA GLY A 137 15.22 11.21 15.61
C GLY A 137 14.55 9.98 15.05
N ASN A 138 13.78 9.31 15.91
CA ASN A 138 13.00 8.13 15.57
C ASN A 138 11.51 8.36 15.87
N ILE A 139 10.67 8.33 14.84
CA ILE A 139 9.26 8.74 14.94
C ILE A 139 8.44 7.81 15.84
N TRP A 140 8.78 6.52 15.89
CA TRP A 140 8.07 5.54 16.73
C TRP A 140 8.44 5.71 18.19
N ALA A 141 9.71 5.98 18.49
CA ALA A 141 10.13 6.33 19.84
C ALA A 141 9.46 7.62 20.33
N LEU A 142 9.31 8.63 19.46
CA LEU A 142 8.60 9.87 19.79
C LEU A 142 7.10 9.63 20.01
N SER A 143 6.47 8.78 19.21
CA SER A 143 5.05 8.44 19.34
C SER A 143 4.73 7.79 20.70
N GLN A 144 5.57 6.84 21.15
CA GLN A 144 5.41 6.18 22.44
C GLN A 144 5.47 7.17 23.63
N ARG A 145 6.33 8.19 23.54
CA ARG A 145 6.47 9.22 24.58
C ARG A 145 5.28 10.18 24.63
N SER A 146 4.64 10.39 23.50
CA SER A 146 3.51 11.33 23.37
C SER A 146 2.17 10.67 23.71
N GLY A 147 2.18 9.42 24.22
CA GLY A 147 0.96 8.64 24.45
C GLY A 147 0.29 8.14 23.16
N GLY A 148 0.97 8.24 22.02
CA GLY A 148 0.53 7.66 20.77
C GLY A 148 0.45 6.14 20.89
N ARG A 149 -0.69 5.55 20.53
CA ARG A 149 -0.81 4.09 20.41
C ARG A 149 0.24 3.59 19.40
N ARG A 150 0.72 2.36 19.57
CA ARG A 150 1.64 1.68 18.62
C ARG A 150 1.04 1.47 17.22
N GLU A 151 -0.23 1.84 17.01
CA GLU A 151 -0.85 1.90 15.70
C GLU A 151 -0.12 2.97 14.87
N GLY A 152 0.28 2.64 13.64
CA GLY A 152 1.18 3.49 12.86
C GLY A 152 0.65 4.93 12.80
N ILE A 153 1.38 5.89 13.35
CA ILE A 153 0.92 7.29 13.48
C ILE A 153 0.41 7.90 12.17
N LEU A 154 0.95 7.44 11.05
CA LEU A 154 0.52 7.84 9.71
C LEU A 154 -0.61 6.97 9.13
N SER A 155 -0.82 5.75 9.62
CA SER A 155 -1.84 4.80 9.16
C SER A 155 -3.26 5.26 9.51
N THR A 156 -4.15 5.37 8.52
CA THR A 156 -5.60 5.52 8.75
C THR A 156 -6.35 4.18 8.82
N TYR A 157 -5.66 3.11 8.44
CA TYR A 157 -6.21 1.78 8.24
C TYR A 157 -6.50 1.00 9.53
N ASP A 158 -5.74 1.29 10.58
CA ASP A 158 -5.99 0.87 11.96
C ASP A 158 -7.41 1.22 12.44
N LYS A 159 -8.02 2.27 11.87
CA LYS A 159 -9.38 2.72 12.18
C LYS A 159 -10.47 2.12 11.27
N THR A 160 -10.11 1.55 10.12
CA THR A 160 -11.06 1.08 9.10
C THR A 160 -11.08 -0.44 8.90
N GLY A 161 -10.18 -1.19 9.57
CA GLY A 161 -10.33 -2.63 9.80
C GLY A 161 -10.15 -3.56 8.60
N ALA A 162 -9.55 -3.11 7.50
CA ALA A 162 -9.09 -4.04 6.48
C ALA A 162 -7.75 -4.68 6.95
N VAL A 163 -7.28 -5.77 6.35
CA VAL A 163 -6.02 -6.48 6.73
C VAL A 163 -4.87 -6.09 5.80
N VAL A 164 -3.66 -5.75 6.28
CA VAL A 164 -2.46 -5.76 5.42
C VAL A 164 -1.32 -6.59 6.00
N ILE A 165 -0.68 -7.26 5.05
CA ILE A 165 0.67 -7.81 5.03
C ILE A 165 1.62 -7.11 6.02
N GLY A 166 2.23 -7.92 6.89
CA GLY A 166 3.47 -7.55 7.57
C GLY A 166 3.26 -6.91 8.94
N GLY A 167 3.11 -7.78 9.94
CA GLY A 167 3.20 -7.43 11.36
C GLY A 167 2.80 -8.62 12.22
N ARG A 168 3.77 -9.47 12.57
CA ARG A 168 3.75 -10.15 13.88
C ARG A 168 4.15 -9.13 14.94
#